data_AF-A0A0F9K1X6-F1
#
_entry.id   AF-A0A0F9K1X6-F1
#
_cell.length_a   1.000
_cell.length_b   1.000
_cell.length_c   1.000
_cell.angle_alpha   90.00
_cell.angle_beta   90.00
_cell.angle_gamma   90.00
#
_symmetry.space_group_name_H-M   'P 1'
#
loop_
_entity.id
_entity.type
_entity.pdbx_description
1 polymer ?
#
loop_
_entity_poly.entity_id
_entity_poly.type
_entity_poly.pdbx_seq_one_letter_code
_entity_poly.pdbx_strand_id
1 'polypeptide(L)'
;MKALKDKVQSIFKADVEQTVRHFCHSAGLSTGSQHVRLIGSAGKTIISRDIDLAVSTNVYNSETIHGRLVDFLGKDLCVLNRGTKIGSYATPIVGAFPPGKVQVDIMYVGNLDWAEFIYYSPGDESKYRGSVRAVLLGAVAASICDVSRDFFSYDNSELIARAGWTIDPNVGMKRIFQIRFNKIHDSGYVKQMKNITPEELQELYPHNTFDHQQYVISDPRRVTELLFGWGTIPNHIDTTEKIIELIKKRHTVAWHENFLFTTSEHIFR
;
A
#
# COMPACT_ATOMS: atom_id res chain seq x y z
N MET A 1 15.61 14.06 5.96
CA MET A 1 15.10 13.99 4.56
C MET A 1 15.56 15.16 3.69
N LYS A 2 15.42 16.44 4.09
CA LYS A 2 15.83 17.58 3.23
C LYS A 2 17.30 17.51 2.77
N ALA A 3 18.22 17.11 3.65
CA ALA A 3 19.66 17.02 3.35
C ALA A 3 20.07 15.96 2.31
N LEU A 4 19.21 14.98 2.02
CA LEU A 4 19.47 13.92 1.03
C LEU A 4 19.04 14.36 -0.38
N LYS A 5 17.94 15.13 -0.47
CA LYS A 5 17.35 15.56 -1.75
C LYS A 5 18.29 16.44 -2.57
N ASP A 6 19.12 17.25 -1.91
CA ASP A 6 20.06 18.14 -2.59
C ASP A 6 21.32 17.40 -3.10
N LYS A 7 21.45 16.09 -2.80
CA LYS A 7 22.62 15.27 -3.13
C LYS A 7 22.34 14.19 -4.19
N VAL A 8 21.12 14.16 -4.74
CA VAL A 8 20.65 13.12 -5.66
C VAL A 8 20.07 13.73 -6.94
N GLN A 9 20.10 12.95 -8.01
CA GLN A 9 19.52 13.26 -9.32
C GLN A 9 18.65 12.10 -9.80
N SER A 10 17.86 12.35 -10.85
CA SER A 10 17.12 11.30 -11.54
C SER A 10 18.07 10.30 -12.21
N ILE A 11 17.58 9.08 -12.41
CA ILE A 11 18.27 7.99 -13.08
C ILE A 11 17.55 7.60 -14.37
N PHE A 12 18.32 7.26 -15.42
CA PHE A 12 17.78 6.69 -16.65
C PHE A 12 17.47 5.21 -16.48
N LYS A 13 16.43 4.72 -17.15
CA LYS A 13 16.01 3.31 -17.12
C LYS A 13 17.17 2.32 -17.35
N ALA A 14 18.06 2.64 -18.28
CA ALA A 14 19.21 1.80 -18.64
C ALA A 14 20.20 1.61 -17.47
N ASP A 15 20.29 2.56 -16.55
CA ASP A 15 21.24 2.53 -15.43
C ASP A 15 20.66 1.87 -14.16
N VAL A 16 19.35 1.65 -14.10
CA VAL A 16 18.65 1.15 -12.91
C VAL A 16 19.16 -0.23 -12.52
N GLU A 17 19.22 -1.18 -13.46
CA GLU A 17 19.56 -2.57 -13.17
C GLU A 17 20.96 -2.71 -12.57
N GLN A 18 21.96 -2.07 -13.19
CA GLN A 18 23.34 -2.09 -12.70
C GLN A 18 23.49 -1.36 -11.36
N THR A 19 22.77 -0.25 -11.17
CA THR A 19 22.78 0.50 -9.91
C THR A 19 22.15 -0.29 -8.78
N VAL A 20 20.99 -0.95 -9.01
CA VAL A 20 20.33 -1.84 -8.05
C VAL A 20 21.24 -3.00 -7.69
N ARG A 21 21.91 -3.62 -8.67
CA ARG A 21 22.82 -4.73 -8.41
C ARG A 21 23.97 -4.34 -7.48
N HIS A 22 24.61 -3.21 -7.79
CA HIS A 22 25.71 -2.68 -7.00
C HIS A 22 25.25 -2.31 -5.58
N PHE A 23 24.12 -1.60 -5.46
CA PHE A 23 23.53 -1.24 -4.18
C PHE A 23 23.24 -2.45 -3.30
N CYS A 24 22.54 -3.45 -3.85
CA CYS A 24 22.20 -4.67 -3.13
C CYS A 24 23.44 -5.44 -2.67
N HIS A 25 24.47 -5.53 -3.52
CA HIS A 25 25.74 -6.15 -3.12
C HIS A 25 26.36 -5.46 -1.90
N SER A 26 26.46 -4.13 -1.92
CA SER A 26 27.00 -3.35 -0.79
C SER A 26 26.12 -3.45 0.47
N ALA A 27 24.80 -3.59 0.31
CA ALA A 27 23.86 -3.81 1.39
C ALA A 27 23.92 -5.23 1.99
N GLY A 28 24.61 -6.18 1.35
CA GLY A 28 24.56 -7.60 1.74
C GLY A 28 23.29 -8.32 1.31
N LEU A 29 22.58 -7.78 0.32
CA LEU A 29 21.37 -8.33 -0.25
C LEU A 29 21.69 -9.20 -1.47
N SER A 30 20.97 -10.31 -1.60
CA SER A 30 21.06 -11.16 -2.79
C SER A 30 20.17 -10.59 -3.89
N THR A 31 20.78 -10.06 -4.94
CA THR A 31 20.07 -9.53 -6.12
C THR A 31 19.32 -10.64 -6.84
N GLY A 32 18.11 -10.35 -7.34
CA GLY A 32 17.27 -11.35 -8.01
C GLY A 32 16.74 -12.45 -7.06
N SER A 33 16.94 -12.32 -5.74
CA SER A 33 16.36 -13.25 -4.78
C SER A 33 14.85 -13.04 -4.65
N GLN A 34 14.15 -14.08 -4.21
CA GLN A 34 12.74 -13.99 -3.84
C GLN A 34 12.47 -13.04 -2.64
N HIS A 35 13.51 -12.45 -2.02
CA HIS A 35 13.45 -11.65 -0.80
C HIS A 35 13.69 -10.14 -1.02
N VAL A 36 13.94 -9.72 -2.26
CA VAL A 36 14.07 -8.31 -2.66
C VAL A 36 13.25 -8.07 -3.93
N ARG A 37 12.47 -6.99 -3.97
CA ARG A 37 11.68 -6.60 -5.16
C ARG A 37 11.95 -5.15 -5.51
N LEU A 38 12.15 -4.89 -6.80
CA LEU A 38 12.07 -3.53 -7.34
C LEU A 38 10.60 -3.15 -7.43
N ILE A 39 10.19 -2.12 -6.71
CA ILE A 39 8.82 -1.62 -6.69
C ILE A 39 8.78 -0.19 -7.25
N GLY A 40 7.61 0.43 -7.29
CA GLY A 40 7.47 1.78 -7.83
C GLY A 40 7.72 1.83 -9.34
N SER A 41 8.19 2.99 -9.82
CA SER A 41 8.35 3.31 -11.25
C SER A 41 9.74 3.04 -11.83
N ALA A 42 10.76 2.85 -10.98
CA ALA A 42 12.12 2.59 -11.42
C ALA A 42 12.17 1.36 -12.34
N GLY A 43 12.88 1.48 -13.47
CA GLY A 43 12.95 0.43 -14.49
C GLY A 43 11.72 0.33 -15.40
N LYS A 44 10.64 1.08 -15.12
CA LYS A 44 9.42 1.08 -15.94
C LYS A 44 9.33 2.32 -16.82
N THR A 45 9.62 3.50 -16.27
CA THR A 45 9.68 4.77 -16.99
C THR A 45 11.07 5.05 -17.56
N ILE A 46 11.18 5.88 -18.61
CA ILE A 46 12.47 6.28 -19.22
C ILE A 46 13.41 6.93 -18.18
N ILE A 47 12.86 7.76 -17.30
CA ILE A 47 13.57 8.46 -16.23
C ILE A 47 12.79 8.26 -14.93
N SER A 48 13.50 7.94 -13.85
CA SER A 48 12.95 7.84 -12.48
C SER A 48 13.69 8.77 -11.53
N ARG A 49 13.01 9.29 -10.51
CA ARG A 49 13.62 10.22 -9.53
C ARG A 49 14.41 9.49 -8.45
N ASP A 50 13.98 8.28 -8.14
CA ASP A 50 14.42 7.42 -7.07
C ASP A 50 14.25 5.95 -7.50
N ILE A 51 14.76 5.05 -6.67
CA ILE A 51 14.64 3.60 -6.81
C ILE A 51 14.04 3.06 -5.51
N ASP A 52 12.85 2.46 -5.60
CA ASP A 52 12.20 1.86 -4.44
C ASP A 52 12.42 0.34 -4.43
N LEU A 53 12.88 -0.19 -3.30
CA LEU A 53 13.08 -1.62 -3.07
C LEU A 53 12.23 -2.07 -1.89
N ALA A 54 11.47 -3.15 -2.05
CA ALA A 54 10.89 -3.88 -0.93
C ALA A 54 11.86 -5.00 -0.50
N VAL A 55 12.16 -5.08 0.79
CA VAL A 55 13.07 -6.08 1.37
C VAL A 55 12.37 -6.84 2.49
N SER A 56 12.41 -8.18 2.44
CA SER A 56 11.73 -9.02 3.42
C SER A 56 12.40 -8.98 4.79
N THR A 57 11.62 -8.61 5.81
CA THR A 57 12.06 -8.66 7.23
C THR A 57 12.15 -10.08 7.79
N ASN A 58 11.66 -11.08 7.06
CA ASN A 58 11.74 -12.48 7.49
C ASN A 58 13.15 -13.06 7.25
N VAL A 59 13.97 -12.37 6.44
CA VAL A 59 15.33 -12.79 6.09
C VAL A 59 16.36 -11.76 6.52
N TYR A 60 16.04 -10.47 6.36
CA TYR A 60 17.00 -9.41 6.58
C TYR A 60 16.61 -8.49 7.76
N ASN A 61 17.62 -8.01 8.48
CA ASN A 61 17.47 -7.04 9.54
C ASN A 61 17.81 -5.62 9.03
N SER A 62 16.91 -4.66 9.28
CA SER A 62 17.05 -3.28 8.79
C SER A 62 18.25 -2.53 9.37
N GLU A 63 18.58 -2.76 10.64
CA GLU A 63 19.73 -2.10 11.28
C GLU A 63 21.04 -2.65 10.74
N THR A 64 21.12 -3.97 10.50
CA THR A 64 22.30 -4.60 9.87
C THR A 64 22.54 -4.07 8.46
N ILE A 65 21.49 -3.97 7.63
CA ILE A 65 21.59 -3.40 6.29
C ILE A 65 22.00 -1.93 6.37
N HIS A 66 21.37 -1.15 7.26
CA HIS A 66 21.70 0.26 7.43
C HIS A 66 23.15 0.48 7.86
N GLY A 67 23.66 -0.31 8.80
CA GLY A 67 25.06 -0.25 9.23
C GLY A 67 26.03 -0.46 8.06
N ARG A 68 25.81 -1.51 7.26
CA ARG A 68 26.63 -1.78 6.06
C ARG A 68 26.61 -0.63 5.06
N LEU A 69 25.43 -0.05 4.83
CA LEU A 69 25.28 1.07 3.91
C LEU A 69 25.91 2.36 4.45
N VAL A 70 25.87 2.59 5.77
CA VAL A 70 26.59 3.69 6.41
C VAL A 70 28.10 3.53 6.25
N ASP A 71 28.64 2.31 6.44
CA ASP A 71 30.06 2.03 6.24
C ASP A 71 30.48 2.21 4.78
N PHE A 72 29.61 1.84 3.85
CA PHE A 72 29.86 1.93 2.40
C PHE A 72 29.71 3.34 1.82
N LEU A 73 28.62 4.05 2.16
CA LEU A 73 28.27 5.36 1.56
C LEU A 73 28.71 6.55 2.42
N GLY A 74 28.90 6.33 3.72
CA GLY A 74 29.05 7.39 4.72
C GLY A 74 27.71 7.82 5.33
N LYS A 75 27.77 8.18 6.62
CA LYS A 75 26.61 8.51 7.45
C LYS A 75 25.72 9.61 6.87
N ASP A 76 26.31 10.63 6.26
CA ASP A 76 25.58 11.80 5.73
C ASP A 76 24.77 11.52 4.44
N LEU A 77 24.90 10.31 3.90
CA LEU A 77 24.19 9.82 2.73
C LEU A 77 23.13 8.76 3.08
N CYS A 78 22.94 8.46 4.37
CA CYS A 78 22.06 7.39 4.83
C CYS A 78 21.09 7.90 5.89
N VAL A 79 19.81 7.58 5.74
CA VAL A 79 18.78 7.86 6.75
C VAL A 79 17.94 6.60 6.96
N LEU A 80 17.78 6.15 8.20
CA LEU A 80 16.83 5.11 8.56
C LEU A 80 15.73 5.68 9.45
N ASN A 81 14.50 5.66 8.97
CA ASN A 81 13.32 5.96 9.77
C ASN A 81 12.74 4.67 10.34
N ARG A 82 12.97 4.43 11.64
CA ARG A 82 12.49 3.25 12.37
C ARG A 82 10.97 3.21 12.49
N GLY A 83 10.32 4.37 12.59
CA GLY A 83 8.86 4.47 12.73
C GLY A 83 8.13 4.05 11.45
N THR A 84 8.64 4.48 10.29
CA THR A 84 8.06 4.11 8.99
C THR A 84 8.69 2.86 8.39
N LYS A 85 9.76 2.31 9.00
CA LYS A 85 10.56 1.20 8.47
C LYS A 85 11.04 1.45 7.04
N ILE A 86 11.53 2.67 6.79
CA ILE A 86 12.08 3.07 5.48
C ILE A 86 13.51 3.55 5.68
N GLY A 87 14.44 3.00 4.90
CA GLY A 87 15.80 3.51 4.76
C GLY A 87 15.97 4.24 3.43
N SER A 88 16.55 5.44 3.45
CA SER A 88 16.82 6.26 2.26
C SER A 88 18.31 6.50 2.11
N TYR A 89 18.85 6.23 0.91
CA TYR A 89 20.29 6.16 0.67
C TYR A 89 20.67 6.88 -0.64
N ALA A 90 21.58 7.85 -0.58
CA ALA A 90 22.15 8.46 -1.79
C ALA A 90 23.24 7.55 -2.37
N THR A 91 22.89 6.82 -3.43
CA THR A 91 23.68 5.74 -4.01
C THR A 91 24.31 6.19 -5.33
N PRO A 92 25.61 5.96 -5.57
CA PRO A 92 26.24 6.23 -6.87
C PRO A 92 25.49 5.53 -8.02
N ILE A 93 25.20 6.28 -9.08
CA ILE A 93 24.63 5.71 -10.31
C ILE A 93 25.77 5.03 -11.07
N VAL A 94 25.66 3.72 -11.25
CA VAL A 94 26.65 2.95 -11.99
C VAL A 94 26.50 3.26 -13.48
N GLY A 95 27.61 3.50 -14.18
CA GLY A 95 27.64 3.74 -15.64
C GLY A 95 27.23 5.14 -16.10
N ALA A 96 26.82 6.04 -15.20
CA ALA A 96 26.38 7.38 -15.58
C ALA A 96 27.54 8.32 -15.96
N PHE A 97 27.30 9.12 -17.00
CA PHE A 97 28.13 10.27 -17.38
C PHE A 97 27.23 11.52 -17.56
N PRO A 98 27.36 12.57 -16.72
CA PRO A 98 28.33 12.71 -15.63
C PRO A 98 28.01 11.80 -14.42
N PRO A 99 29.01 11.48 -13.59
CA PRO A 99 28.80 10.71 -12.37
C PRO A 99 27.86 11.46 -11.42
N GLY A 100 26.91 10.73 -10.83
CA GLY A 100 25.92 11.28 -9.91
C GLY A 100 25.41 10.24 -8.93
N LYS A 101 24.48 10.63 -8.05
CA LYS A 101 23.83 9.73 -7.10
C LYS A 101 22.33 9.73 -7.32
N VAL A 102 21.69 8.59 -7.11
CA VAL A 102 20.23 8.46 -7.06
C VAL A 102 19.81 8.11 -5.64
N GLN A 103 18.60 8.51 -5.23
CA GLN A 103 18.03 8.02 -3.99
C GLN A 103 17.55 6.58 -4.18
N VAL A 104 18.03 5.67 -3.33
CA VAL A 104 17.47 4.32 -3.20
C VAL A 104 16.75 4.26 -1.86
N ASP A 105 15.46 3.94 -1.90
CA ASP A 105 14.63 3.75 -0.73
C ASP A 105 14.36 2.26 -0.51
N ILE A 106 14.68 1.76 0.69
CA ILE A 106 14.35 0.40 1.12
C ILE A 106 13.13 0.47 2.04
N MET A 107 12.05 -0.21 1.64
CA MET A 107 10.89 -0.50 2.46
C MET A 107 11.06 -1.90 3.08
N TYR A 108 11.18 -1.96 4.41
CA TYR A 108 11.31 -3.22 5.13
C TYR A 108 9.92 -3.79 5.43
N VAL A 109 9.55 -4.88 4.72
CA VAL A 109 8.17 -5.41 4.71
C VAL A 109 8.09 -6.88 5.16
N GLY A 110 6.98 -7.23 5.80
CA GLY A 110 6.70 -8.62 6.20
C GLY A 110 6.16 -9.48 5.06
N ASN A 111 5.52 -8.86 4.06
CA ASN A 111 4.94 -9.52 2.89
C ASN A 111 5.38 -8.78 1.62
N LEU A 112 6.16 -9.45 0.77
CA LEU A 112 6.68 -8.88 -0.48
C LEU A 112 5.64 -8.84 -1.60
N ASP A 113 4.79 -9.85 -1.72
CA ASP A 113 3.75 -9.91 -2.75
C ASP A 113 2.75 -8.76 -2.55
N TRP A 114 2.40 -8.49 -1.30
CA TRP A 114 1.59 -7.33 -0.95
C TRP A 114 2.28 -6.01 -1.28
N ALA A 115 3.56 -5.86 -0.94
CA ALA A 115 4.31 -4.64 -1.22
C ALA A 115 4.42 -4.39 -2.74
N GLU A 116 4.75 -5.41 -3.52
CA GLU A 116 4.80 -5.34 -4.98
C GLU A 116 3.43 -4.96 -5.56
N PHE A 117 2.35 -5.52 -5.03
CA PHE A 117 0.99 -5.20 -5.45
C PHE A 117 0.57 -3.76 -5.12
N ILE A 118 0.74 -3.31 -3.88
CA ILE A 118 0.22 -2.00 -3.44
C ILE A 118 1.08 -0.84 -3.97
N TYR A 119 2.39 -1.04 -4.10
CA TYR A 119 3.33 -0.08 -4.68
C TYR A 119 3.56 -0.30 -6.18
N TYR A 120 2.74 -1.13 -6.84
CA TYR A 120 2.80 -1.30 -8.28
C TYR A 120 2.60 0.04 -8.99
N SER A 121 3.60 0.42 -9.77
CA SER A 121 3.48 1.49 -10.76
C SER A 121 3.34 0.88 -12.15
N PRO A 122 2.37 1.32 -12.96
CA PRO A 122 2.24 0.97 -14.38
C PRO A 122 3.30 1.63 -15.28
N GLY A 123 4.11 2.56 -14.76
CA GLY A 123 5.07 3.30 -15.57
C GLY A 123 4.38 4.11 -16.67
N ASP A 124 4.87 3.99 -17.90
CA ASP A 124 4.37 4.75 -19.06
C ASP A 124 3.05 4.19 -19.64
N GLU A 125 2.52 3.08 -19.10
CA GLU A 125 1.27 2.44 -19.57
C GLU A 125 -0.01 3.11 -19.04
N SER A 126 0.11 4.08 -18.13
CA SER A 126 -1.00 4.75 -17.46
C SER A 126 -0.79 6.26 -17.46
N LYS A 127 -1.87 7.03 -17.61
CA LYS A 127 -1.81 8.49 -17.49
C LYS A 127 -1.51 8.91 -16.05
N TYR A 128 -1.85 8.06 -15.09
CA TYR A 128 -1.74 8.34 -13.66
C TYR A 128 -0.59 7.57 -13.01
N ARG A 129 0.01 8.18 -11.99
CA ARG A 129 1.07 7.55 -11.17
C ARG A 129 0.49 6.40 -10.34
N GLY A 130 1.33 5.43 -9.97
CA GLY A 130 0.94 4.32 -9.08
C GLY A 130 0.34 4.76 -7.73
N SER A 131 0.68 5.95 -7.23
CA SER A 131 0.05 6.50 -6.02
C SER A 131 -1.43 6.82 -6.20
N VAL A 132 -1.86 7.24 -7.39
CA VAL A 132 -3.28 7.49 -7.70
C VAL A 132 -4.03 6.17 -7.72
N ARG A 133 -3.43 5.12 -8.30
CA ARG A 133 -3.95 3.74 -8.26
C ARG A 133 -4.15 3.27 -6.82
N ALA A 134 -3.14 3.42 -5.95
CA ALA A 134 -3.23 3.02 -4.55
C ALA A 134 -4.34 3.76 -3.79
N VAL A 135 -4.48 5.08 -4.01
CA VAL A 135 -5.57 5.88 -3.43
C VAL A 135 -6.93 5.38 -3.92
N LEU A 136 -7.06 5.08 -5.21
CA LEU A 136 -8.31 4.59 -5.77
C LEU A 136 -8.68 3.20 -5.21
N LEU A 137 -7.71 2.29 -5.05
CA LEU A 137 -7.95 1.01 -4.38
C LEU A 137 -8.42 1.20 -2.94
N GLY A 138 -7.81 2.13 -2.19
CA GLY A 138 -8.23 2.47 -0.84
C GLY A 138 -9.65 3.04 -0.79
N ALA A 139 -10.01 3.88 -1.75
CA ALA A 139 -11.37 4.42 -1.87
C ALA A 139 -12.40 3.33 -2.18
N VAL A 140 -12.10 2.41 -3.10
CA VAL A 140 -12.97 1.26 -3.41
C VAL A 140 -13.14 0.39 -2.16
N ALA A 141 -12.05 0.03 -1.48
CA ALA A 141 -12.12 -0.75 -0.24
C ALA A 141 -13.00 -0.09 0.81
N ALA A 142 -12.85 1.22 1.01
CA ALA A 142 -13.64 1.98 1.97
C ALA A 142 -15.13 2.12 1.59
N SER A 143 -15.48 1.93 0.32
CA SER A 143 -16.86 1.98 -0.17
C SER A 143 -17.57 0.63 -0.20
N ILE A 144 -16.85 -0.48 -0.03
CA ILE A 144 -17.46 -1.81 0.01
C ILE A 144 -18.28 -1.95 1.29
N CYS A 145 -19.51 -2.42 1.12
CA CYS A 145 -20.45 -2.66 2.19
C CYS A 145 -21.15 -4.00 1.94
N ASP A 146 -20.75 -5.02 2.68
CA ASP A 146 -21.55 -6.23 2.87
C ASP A 146 -22.53 -5.97 4.02
N VAL A 147 -23.82 -5.74 3.71
CA VAL A 147 -24.85 -5.39 4.70
C VAL A 147 -25.04 -6.43 5.82
N SER A 148 -24.53 -7.66 5.64
CA SER A 148 -24.58 -8.70 6.66
C SER A 148 -23.39 -8.68 7.63
N ARG A 149 -22.29 -7.99 7.26
CA ARG A 149 -21.02 -8.00 8.00
C ARG A 149 -20.49 -6.61 8.32
N ASP A 150 -20.89 -5.59 7.56
CA ASP A 150 -20.39 -4.24 7.63
C ASP A 150 -21.42 -3.32 8.27
N PHE A 151 -20.94 -2.25 8.89
CA PHE A 151 -21.79 -1.26 9.54
C PHE A 151 -21.30 0.13 9.19
N PHE A 152 -22.23 1.02 8.85
CA PHE A 152 -21.95 2.43 8.58
C PHE A 152 -23.09 3.26 9.19
N SER A 153 -22.73 4.26 9.97
CA SER A 153 -23.67 5.20 10.57
C SER A 153 -23.34 6.62 10.16
N TYR A 154 -24.37 7.36 9.75
CA TYR A 154 -24.25 8.72 9.23
C TYR A 154 -25.14 9.67 10.02
N ASP A 155 -24.64 10.87 10.25
CA ASP A 155 -25.39 12.01 10.78
C ASP A 155 -25.21 13.18 9.83
N ASN A 156 -26.30 13.74 9.29
CA ASN A 156 -26.27 14.82 8.29
C ASN A 156 -25.30 14.57 7.12
N SER A 157 -25.27 13.34 6.59
CA SER A 157 -24.34 12.86 5.54
C SER A 157 -22.87 12.75 5.95
N GLU A 158 -22.53 13.02 7.21
CA GLU A 158 -21.21 12.79 7.76
C GLU A 158 -21.11 11.37 8.31
N LEU A 159 -20.06 10.62 7.92
CA LEU A 159 -19.82 9.29 8.45
C LEU A 159 -19.29 9.37 9.89
N ILE A 160 -20.11 8.95 10.85
CA ILE A 160 -19.82 9.05 12.29
C ILE A 160 -19.30 7.74 12.87
N ALA A 161 -19.72 6.57 12.35
CA ALA A 161 -19.19 5.29 12.78
C ALA A 161 -19.12 4.30 11.62
N ARG A 162 -18.13 3.39 11.63
CA ARG A 162 -17.99 2.33 10.64
C ARG A 162 -17.35 1.07 11.19
N ALA A 163 -17.84 -0.08 10.75
CA ALA A 163 -17.14 -1.36 10.70
C ALA A 163 -17.02 -1.77 9.23
N GLY A 164 -15.82 -1.76 8.66
CA GLY A 164 -15.64 -2.05 7.24
C GLY A 164 -14.18 -2.13 6.83
N TRP A 165 -13.92 -2.10 5.52
CA TRP A 165 -12.59 -2.39 4.97
C TRP A 165 -11.72 -1.15 4.75
N THR A 166 -10.42 -1.29 4.99
CA THR A 166 -9.40 -0.32 4.60
C THR A 166 -8.20 -1.02 3.99
N ILE A 167 -7.41 -0.29 3.20
CA ILE A 167 -6.11 -0.75 2.71
C ILE A 167 -5.02 -0.13 3.57
N ASP A 168 -4.16 -0.98 4.11
CA ASP A 168 -2.94 -0.58 4.79
C ASP A 168 -1.74 -1.07 3.97
N PRO A 169 -0.92 -0.15 3.43
CA PRO A 169 0.22 -0.52 2.59
C PRO A 169 1.23 -1.46 3.26
N ASN A 170 1.29 -1.49 4.60
CA ASN A 170 2.29 -2.30 5.31
C ASN A 170 1.81 -3.73 5.61
N VAL A 171 0.49 -3.96 5.68
CA VAL A 171 -0.05 -5.25 6.16
C VAL A 171 -1.03 -5.92 5.23
N GLY A 172 -1.81 -5.17 4.44
CA GLY A 172 -2.90 -5.75 3.66
C GLY A 172 -4.16 -4.92 3.68
N MET A 173 -5.20 -5.47 3.06
CA MET A 173 -6.56 -5.01 3.27
C MET A 173 -7.08 -5.58 4.59
N LYS A 174 -7.58 -4.73 5.48
CA LYS A 174 -8.01 -5.13 6.83
C LYS A 174 -9.37 -4.56 7.21
N ARG A 175 -10.07 -5.25 8.10
CA ARG A 175 -11.24 -4.67 8.76
C ARG A 175 -10.81 -3.66 9.80
N ILE A 176 -11.58 -2.57 9.90
CA ILE A 176 -11.42 -1.52 10.89
C ILE A 176 -12.76 -1.15 11.50
N PHE A 177 -12.70 -0.73 12.76
CA PHE A 177 -13.82 -0.25 13.56
C PHE A 177 -13.45 1.16 14.00
N GLN A 178 -14.26 2.14 13.59
CA GLN A 178 -13.93 3.54 13.79
C GLN A 178 -15.16 4.36 14.16
N ILE A 179 -14.95 5.37 15.01
CA ILE A 179 -15.97 6.36 15.38
C ILE A 179 -15.42 7.78 15.39
N ARG A 180 -16.25 8.77 15.10
CA ARG A 180 -16.00 10.18 15.43
C ARG A 180 -16.69 10.52 16.74
N PHE A 181 -15.93 11.08 17.67
CA PHE A 181 -16.49 11.59 18.92
C PHE A 181 -17.06 12.99 18.75
N ASN A 182 -18.04 13.32 19.58
CA ASN A 182 -18.54 14.70 19.69
C ASN A 182 -17.41 15.64 20.13
N LYS A 183 -17.44 16.87 19.62
CA LYS A 183 -16.61 17.95 20.14
C LYS A 183 -17.08 18.33 21.54
N ILE A 184 -16.13 18.65 22.42
CA ILE A 184 -16.41 18.93 23.85
C ILE A 184 -17.27 20.19 24.03
N HIS A 185 -17.16 21.18 23.13
CA HIS A 185 -17.77 22.51 23.29
C HIS A 185 -18.63 22.95 22.10
N ASP A 186 -18.96 22.05 21.19
CA ASP A 186 -19.62 22.39 19.92
C ASP A 186 -20.56 21.27 19.50
N SER A 187 -21.64 21.63 18.80
CA SER A 187 -22.55 20.67 18.18
C SER A 187 -21.89 20.13 16.91
N GLY A 188 -21.25 18.96 17.02
CA GLY A 188 -20.67 18.27 15.87
C GLY A 188 -19.55 17.31 16.27
N TYR A 189 -18.95 16.69 15.26
CA TYR A 189 -17.95 15.64 15.46
C TYR A 189 -16.52 16.15 15.24
N VAL A 190 -15.56 15.47 15.85
CA VAL A 190 -14.14 15.65 15.51
C VAL A 190 -13.88 15.17 14.09
N LYS A 191 -12.99 15.86 13.36
CA LYS A 191 -12.73 15.56 11.94
C LYS A 191 -12.15 14.16 11.69
N GLN A 192 -11.39 13.64 12.64
CA GLN A 192 -10.69 12.36 12.51
C GLN A 192 -11.49 11.25 13.19
N MET A 193 -11.68 10.14 12.50
CA MET A 193 -12.22 8.94 13.15
C MET A 193 -11.11 8.27 13.98
N LYS A 194 -11.46 7.81 15.18
CA LYS A 194 -10.57 7.02 16.04
C LYS A 194 -10.84 5.54 15.82
N ASN A 195 -9.79 4.73 15.78
CA ASN A 195 -9.94 3.28 15.85
C ASN A 195 -10.43 2.89 17.25
N ILE A 196 -11.42 2.01 17.30
CA ILE A 196 -11.95 1.40 18.52
C ILE A 196 -12.00 -0.12 18.34
N THR A 197 -12.31 -0.85 19.40
CA THR A 197 -12.58 -2.29 19.36
C THR A 197 -13.98 -2.58 18.82
N PRO A 198 -14.22 -3.78 18.28
CA PRO A 198 -15.56 -4.24 17.91
C PRO A 198 -16.55 -4.16 19.09
N GLU A 199 -16.10 -4.50 20.30
CA GLU A 199 -16.91 -4.52 21.52
C GLU A 199 -17.33 -3.09 21.90
N GLU A 200 -16.40 -2.13 21.90
CA GLU A 200 -16.72 -0.71 22.12
C GLU A 200 -17.71 -0.19 21.07
N LEU A 201 -17.58 -0.62 19.81
CA LEU A 201 -18.53 -0.21 18.77
C LEU A 201 -19.91 -0.82 18.99
N GLN A 202 -19.98 -2.09 19.44
CA GLN A 202 -21.22 -2.78 19.73
C GLN A 202 -21.95 -2.16 20.94
N GLU A 203 -21.22 -1.73 21.96
CA GLU A 203 -21.79 -1.01 23.12
C GLU A 203 -22.45 0.31 22.71
N LEU A 204 -21.83 1.04 21.78
CA LEU A 204 -22.36 2.31 21.27
C LEU A 204 -23.54 2.14 20.30
N TYR A 205 -23.62 0.99 19.63
CA TYR A 205 -24.64 0.65 18.63
C TYR A 205 -25.23 -0.75 18.89
N PRO A 206 -25.96 -0.96 20.01
CA PRO A 206 -26.34 -2.29 20.50
C PRO A 206 -27.36 -3.03 19.61
N HIS A 207 -28.06 -2.33 18.74
CA HIS A 207 -29.05 -2.91 17.83
C HIS A 207 -28.50 -3.23 16.43
N ASN A 208 -27.24 -2.88 16.17
CA ASN A 208 -26.59 -3.14 14.90
C ASN A 208 -25.85 -4.47 14.95
N THR A 209 -25.91 -5.23 13.86
CA THR A 209 -25.16 -6.47 13.66
C THR A 209 -24.05 -6.21 12.66
N PHE A 210 -22.83 -6.57 13.00
CA PHE A 210 -21.67 -6.54 12.12
C PHE A 210 -20.68 -7.62 12.53
N ASP A 211 -19.76 -7.96 11.66
CA ASP A 211 -18.71 -8.94 11.95
C ASP A 211 -17.66 -8.31 12.87
N HIS A 212 -17.45 -8.93 14.04
CA HIS A 212 -16.49 -8.48 15.04
C HIS A 212 -15.06 -8.93 14.74
N GLN A 213 -14.86 -9.86 13.79
CA GLN A 213 -13.54 -10.39 13.51
C GLN A 213 -12.65 -9.35 12.82
N GLN A 214 -11.41 -9.28 13.30
CA GLN A 214 -10.35 -8.48 12.69
C GLN A 214 -9.60 -9.34 11.66
N TYR A 215 -9.94 -9.19 10.38
CA TYR A 215 -9.22 -9.86 9.30
C TYR A 215 -8.12 -8.97 8.73
N VAL A 216 -7.04 -9.61 8.29
CA VAL A 216 -6.05 -9.03 7.39
C VAL A 216 -5.91 -9.96 6.19
N ILE A 217 -6.14 -9.42 5.00
CA ILE A 217 -5.98 -10.12 3.72
C ILE A 217 -4.83 -9.45 2.99
N SER A 218 -3.72 -10.17 2.83
CA SER A 218 -2.51 -9.66 2.19
C SER A 218 -2.17 -10.35 0.87
N ASP A 219 -2.92 -11.40 0.50
CA ASP A 219 -2.85 -11.98 -0.84
C ASP A 219 -3.47 -11.02 -1.87
N PRO A 220 -2.69 -10.49 -2.82
CA PRO A 220 -3.18 -9.58 -3.85
C PRO A 220 -4.39 -10.12 -4.61
N ARG A 221 -4.41 -11.41 -4.93
CA ARG A 221 -5.51 -12.02 -5.69
C ARG A 221 -6.80 -12.01 -4.89
N ARG A 222 -6.75 -12.42 -3.63
CA ARG A 222 -7.93 -12.38 -2.77
C ARG A 222 -8.45 -10.95 -2.57
N VAL A 223 -7.55 -9.98 -2.44
CA VAL A 223 -7.93 -8.56 -2.36
C VAL A 223 -8.62 -8.10 -3.64
N THR A 224 -8.08 -8.40 -4.82
CA THR A 224 -8.72 -7.99 -6.08
C THR A 224 -10.09 -8.61 -6.29
N GLU A 225 -10.26 -9.88 -5.93
CA GLU A 225 -11.56 -10.55 -6.00
C GLU A 225 -12.58 -9.91 -5.05
N LEU A 226 -12.18 -9.57 -3.82
CA LEU A 226 -13.08 -8.89 -2.88
C LEU A 226 -13.44 -7.48 -3.38
N LEU A 227 -12.45 -6.75 -3.88
CA LEU A 227 -12.66 -5.38 -4.34
C LEU A 227 -13.49 -5.29 -5.61
N PHE A 228 -13.33 -6.21 -6.57
CA PHE A 228 -13.86 -6.06 -7.93
C PHE A 228 -14.70 -7.24 -8.44
N GLY A 229 -14.78 -8.32 -7.66
CA GLY A 229 -15.66 -9.46 -7.90
C GLY A 229 -14.87 -10.70 -8.31
N TRP A 230 -15.52 -11.86 -8.22
CA TRP A 230 -14.92 -13.16 -8.50
C TRP A 230 -14.27 -13.20 -9.88
N GLY A 231 -13.09 -13.82 -9.97
CA GLY A 231 -12.29 -13.90 -11.19
C GLY A 231 -11.47 -12.64 -11.51
N THR A 232 -11.59 -11.56 -10.72
CA THR A 232 -10.71 -10.39 -10.89
C THR A 232 -9.34 -10.67 -10.30
N ILE A 233 -8.29 -10.60 -11.13
CA ILE A 233 -6.89 -10.80 -10.75
C ILE A 233 -6.11 -9.47 -10.76
N PRO A 234 -4.92 -9.40 -10.13
CA PRO A 234 -4.12 -8.17 -10.07
C PRO A 234 -3.87 -7.46 -11.41
N ASN A 235 -3.63 -8.19 -12.50
CA ASN A 235 -3.38 -7.59 -13.82
C ASN A 235 -4.62 -6.92 -14.44
N HIS A 236 -5.82 -7.20 -13.94
CA HIS A 236 -7.03 -6.48 -14.35
C HIS A 236 -7.10 -5.07 -13.75
N ILE A 237 -6.23 -4.72 -12.80
CA ILE A 237 -6.22 -3.44 -12.08
C ILE A 237 -4.82 -2.83 -11.98
N ASP A 238 -3.92 -3.17 -12.89
CA ASP A 238 -2.54 -2.66 -12.93
C ASP A 238 -2.47 -1.15 -13.28
N THR A 239 -3.48 -0.61 -14.00
CA THR A 239 -3.63 0.83 -14.30
C THR A 239 -4.81 1.47 -13.59
N THR A 240 -4.78 2.81 -13.46
CA THR A 240 -5.87 3.57 -12.83
C THR A 240 -7.12 3.53 -13.71
N GLU A 241 -6.93 3.56 -15.03
CA GLU A 241 -7.97 3.53 -16.05
C GLU A 241 -8.78 2.23 -15.98
N LYS A 242 -8.10 1.07 -15.90
CA LYS A 242 -8.79 -0.22 -15.75
C LYS A 242 -9.60 -0.30 -14.46
N ILE A 243 -9.10 0.25 -13.34
CA ILE A 243 -9.88 0.34 -12.10
C ILE A 243 -11.13 1.21 -12.31
N ILE A 244 -11.00 2.37 -12.95
CA ILE A 244 -12.14 3.25 -13.25
C ILE A 244 -13.17 2.52 -14.12
N GLU A 245 -12.73 1.77 -15.13
CA GLU A 245 -13.62 0.97 -15.99
C GLU A 245 -14.38 -0.09 -15.20
N LEU A 246 -13.71 -0.81 -14.29
CA LEU A 246 -14.35 -1.81 -13.42
C LEU A 246 -15.36 -1.15 -12.46
N ILE A 247 -15.02 0.00 -11.89
CA ILE A 247 -15.94 0.79 -11.05
C ILE A 247 -17.18 1.18 -11.88
N LYS A 248 -16.99 1.75 -13.08
CA LYS A 248 -18.10 2.15 -13.95
C LYS A 248 -18.98 0.97 -14.33
N LYS A 249 -18.39 -0.17 -14.72
CA LYS A 249 -19.12 -1.40 -15.08
C LYS A 249 -19.97 -1.90 -13.91
N ARG A 250 -19.49 -1.75 -12.67
CA ARG A 250 -20.25 -2.09 -11.46
C ARG A 250 -21.37 -1.12 -11.14
N HIS A 251 -21.26 0.15 -11.52
CA HIS A 251 -22.32 1.13 -11.31
C HIS A 251 -23.39 1.16 -12.42
N THR A 252 -23.07 0.70 -13.63
CA THR A 252 -24.07 0.59 -14.72
C THR A 252 -24.95 -0.64 -14.61
N VAL A 253 -24.46 -1.71 -13.96
CA VAL A 253 -25.28 -2.88 -13.59
C VAL A 253 -25.87 -2.59 -12.22
N ALA A 254 -27.18 -2.33 -12.17
CA ALA A 254 -27.91 -2.05 -10.94
C ALA A 254 -27.55 -3.06 -9.83
N TRP A 255 -27.02 -2.54 -8.73
CA TRP A 255 -26.63 -3.26 -7.51
C TRP A 255 -27.83 -3.81 -6.71
N HIS A 256 -28.95 -4.13 -7.38
CA HIS A 256 -30.20 -4.50 -6.70
C HIS A 256 -30.42 -6.00 -6.46
N GLU A 257 -29.65 -6.94 -7.03
CA GLU A 257 -30.11 -8.35 -6.93
C GLU A 257 -29.10 -9.47 -6.61
N ASN A 258 -27.78 -9.28 -6.52
CA ASN A 258 -26.89 -10.47 -6.52
C ASN A 258 -25.69 -10.52 -5.57
N PHE A 259 -25.73 -9.87 -4.40
CA PHE A 259 -24.72 -10.13 -3.36
C PHE A 259 -25.18 -11.00 -2.19
N LEU A 260 -26.43 -11.50 -2.21
CA LEU A 260 -26.97 -12.36 -1.15
C LEU A 260 -26.89 -13.87 -1.40
N PHE A 261 -26.28 -14.36 -2.49
CA PHE A 261 -26.40 -15.79 -2.84
C PHE A 261 -25.13 -16.63 -3.01
N THR A 262 -23.90 -16.11 -2.85
CA THR A 262 -22.70 -16.93 -3.19
C THR A 262 -21.57 -16.95 -2.16
N THR A 263 -21.83 -16.72 -0.87
CA THR A 263 -20.79 -16.91 0.18
C THR A 263 -21.16 -17.90 1.28
N SER A 264 -22.34 -18.54 1.23
CA SER A 264 -22.75 -19.55 2.21
C SER A 264 -22.33 -21.00 1.89
N GLU A 265 -21.93 -21.34 0.66
CA GLU A 265 -21.68 -22.75 0.29
C GLU A 265 -20.20 -23.19 0.17
N HIS A 266 -19.22 -22.28 0.26
CA HIS A 266 -17.81 -22.64 -0.01
C HIS A 266 -16.80 -22.22 1.06
N ILE A 267 -17.23 -21.89 2.28
CA ILE A 267 -16.31 -21.66 3.42
C ILE A 267 -16.31 -22.83 4.42
N PHE A 268 -17.15 -23.85 4.21
CA PHE A 268 -17.08 -25.13 4.95
C PHE A 268 -17.01 -26.33 4.00
N ARG A 269 -15.92 -26.43 3.24
CA ARG A 269 -15.33 -27.69 2.76
C ARG A 269 -13.82 -27.55 2.71
#